data_AF-A0A6B2T111-F1
#
_entry.id   AF-A0A6B2T111-F1
#
_cell.length_a   1.000
_cell.length_b   1.000
_cell.length_c   1.000
_cell.angle_alpha   90.00
_cell.angle_beta   90.00
_cell.angle_gamma   90.00
#
_symmetry.space_group_name_H-M   'P 1'
#
loop_
_entity.id
_entity.type
_entity.pdbx_description
1 polymer ?
#
loop_
_entity_poly.entity_id
_entity_poly.type
_entity_poly.pdbx_seq_one_letter_code
_entity_poly.pdbx_strand_id
1 'polypeptide(L)'
;MSSRFAPRPTRTTVRGGETAVPTGVPRQATAARTRTWQPPYQLDLGLTLGPLRRGPGDPTFRTTPDGSVWRASRTPLGPGTLRV
;
A
#
# COMPACT_ATOMS: atom_id res chain seq x y z
N MET A 1 11.59 7.17 -18.05
CA MET A 1 12.49 5.99 -18.12
C MET A 1 12.11 4.98 -17.02
N SER A 2 10.99 4.26 -17.17
CA SER A 2 10.65 3.16 -16.27
C SER A 2 10.04 2.03 -17.09
N SER A 3 10.90 1.12 -17.53
CA SER A 3 10.55 -0.17 -18.13
C SER A 3 11.87 -0.90 -18.36
N ARG A 4 12.29 -1.71 -17.39
CA ARG A 4 13.28 -2.78 -17.60
C ARG A 4 13.31 -3.76 -16.44
N PHE A 5 12.14 -4.11 -15.90
CA PHE A 5 12.03 -5.35 -15.15
C PHE A 5 11.49 -6.42 -16.11
N ALA A 6 12.38 -7.01 -16.90
CA ALA A 6 12.04 -8.23 -17.62
C ALA A 6 12.04 -9.35 -16.56
N PRO A 7 10.89 -9.99 -16.26
CA PRO A 7 10.85 -11.04 -15.25
C PRO A 7 11.81 -12.16 -15.67
N ARG A 8 12.76 -12.49 -14.79
CA ARG A 8 13.71 -13.58 -15.02
C ARG A 8 12.90 -14.88 -15.18
N PRO A 9 13.03 -15.63 -16.29
CA PRO A 9 12.28 -16.85 -16.50
C PRO A 9 12.61 -17.84 -15.38
N THR A 10 11.60 -18.21 -14.61
CA THR A 10 11.70 -19.23 -13.57
C THR A 10 11.50 -20.61 -14.21
N ARG A 11 11.86 -21.70 -13.52
CA ARG A 11 11.75 -23.07 -14.07
C ARG A 11 10.35 -23.42 -14.61
N THR A 12 9.32 -22.72 -14.17
CA THR A 12 7.92 -22.84 -14.60
C THR A 12 7.70 -22.35 -16.04
N THR A 13 8.36 -21.29 -16.51
CA THR A 13 8.16 -20.75 -17.87
C THR A 13 8.80 -21.60 -18.97
N VAL A 14 9.86 -22.37 -18.66
CA VAL A 14 10.55 -23.25 -19.63
C VAL A 14 9.69 -24.44 -20.08
N ARG A 15 8.68 -24.84 -19.27
CA ARG A 15 7.71 -25.91 -19.59
C ARG A 15 6.32 -25.38 -19.94
N GLY A 16 6.24 -24.18 -20.53
CA GLY A 16 4.97 -23.59 -20.98
C GLY A 16 3.98 -23.24 -19.86
N GLY A 17 4.43 -23.21 -18.60
CA GLY A 17 3.60 -22.84 -17.46
C GLY A 17 3.61 -21.33 -17.23
N GLU A 18 2.91 -20.57 -18.09
CA GLU A 18 2.48 -19.24 -17.68
C GLU A 18 1.41 -19.42 -16.60
N THR A 19 1.75 -19.10 -15.35
CA THR A 19 0.73 -19.04 -14.29
C THR A 19 -0.14 -17.82 -14.60
N ALA A 20 -1.30 -18.05 -15.23
CA ALA A 20 -2.31 -17.03 -15.39
C ALA A 20 -2.64 -16.45 -14.01
N VAL A 21 -2.29 -15.18 -13.78
CA VAL A 21 -2.74 -14.47 -12.59
C VAL A 21 -4.25 -14.31 -12.77
N PRO A 22 -5.09 -14.90 -11.92
CA PRO A 22 -6.53 -14.74 -12.06
C PRO A 22 -6.85 -13.25 -12.02
N THR A 23 -7.65 -12.79 -12.98
CA THR A 23 -8.20 -11.44 -12.98
C THR A 23 -8.95 -11.25 -11.67
N GLY A 24 -8.43 -10.36 -10.82
CA GLY A 24 -9.01 -10.10 -9.52
C GLY A 24 -10.47 -9.66 -9.66
N VAL A 25 -11.37 -10.26 -8.87
CA VAL A 25 -12.76 -9.81 -8.79
C VAL A 25 -12.76 -8.35 -8.32
N PRO A 26 -13.39 -7.42 -9.05
CA PRO A 26 -13.42 -6.02 -8.63
C PRO A 26 -14.14 -5.93 -7.27
N ARG A 27 -13.44 -5.46 -6.24
CA ARG A 27 -14.09 -5.16 -4.97
C ARG A 27 -14.92 -3.90 -5.13
N GLN A 28 -16.19 -3.99 -4.75
CA GLN A 28 -17.07 -2.84 -4.70
C GLN A 28 -16.49 -1.81 -3.73
N ALA A 29 -16.16 -0.62 -4.25
CA ALA A 29 -15.63 0.46 -3.43
C ALA A 29 -16.75 0.98 -2.51
N THR A 30 -16.63 0.74 -1.21
CA THR A 30 -17.46 1.44 -0.21
C THR A 30 -16.95 2.86 -0.05
N ALA A 31 -17.86 3.80 0.21
CA ALA A 31 -17.48 5.18 0.52
C ALA A 31 -16.46 5.20 1.67
N ALA A 32 -15.39 5.97 1.49
CA ALA A 32 -14.36 6.15 2.51
C ALA A 32 -14.97 6.77 3.77
N ARG A 33 -14.59 6.27 4.94
CA ARG A 33 -14.97 6.85 6.23
C ARG A 33 -13.91 7.85 6.67
N THR A 34 -14.35 9.03 7.09
CA THR A 34 -13.48 10.13 7.52
C THR A 34 -13.79 10.53 8.95
N ARG A 35 -12.74 10.89 9.69
CA ARG A 35 -12.83 11.49 11.03
C ARG A 35 -11.76 12.57 11.15
N THR A 36 -12.11 13.68 11.81
CA THR A 36 -11.15 14.69 12.26
C THR A 36 -10.76 14.40 13.70
N TRP A 37 -9.46 14.47 13.99
CA TRP A 37 -8.91 14.31 15.33
C TRP A 37 -7.87 15.39 15.58
N GLN A 38 -7.92 16.00 16.76
CA GLN A 38 -6.96 16.98 17.22
C GLN A 38 -6.32 16.46 18.51
N PRO A 39 -5.00 16.21 18.52
CA PRO A 39 -4.30 15.85 19.76
C PRO A 39 -4.25 17.03 20.73
N PRO A 40 -4.26 16.79 22.05
CA PRO A 40 -4.06 17.84 23.06
C PRO A 40 -2.59 18.26 23.21
N TYR A 41 -1.69 17.77 22.33
CA TYR A 41 -0.25 18.02 22.33
C TYR A 41 0.26 18.19 20.89
N GLN A 42 1.45 18.77 20.74
CA GLN A 42 2.12 18.84 19.44
C GLN A 42 2.50 17.42 18.98
N LEU A 43 2.16 17.08 17.73
CA LEU A 43 2.41 15.78 17.14
C LEU A 43 3.16 15.95 15.82
N ASP A 44 4.38 15.43 15.76
CA ASP A 44 5.11 15.27 14.50
C ASP A 44 4.69 13.96 13.83
N LEU A 45 3.89 14.07 12.77
CA LEU A 45 3.40 12.92 12.02
C LEU A 45 4.53 12.14 11.34
N GLY A 46 5.59 12.82 10.88
CA GLY A 46 6.72 12.19 10.20
C GLY A 46 7.53 11.31 11.16
N LEU A 47 7.84 11.83 12.35
CA LEU A 47 8.53 11.08 13.40
C LEU A 47 7.67 9.95 13.96
N THR A 48 6.35 10.15 14.04
CA THR A 48 5.43 9.14 14.58
C THR A 48 5.21 7.98 13.60
N LEU A 49 5.01 8.28 12.32
CA LEU A 49 4.65 7.27 11.31
C LEU A 49 5.86 6.69 10.59
N GLY A 50 6.99 7.41 10.53
CA GLY A 50 8.22 6.99 9.85
C GLY A 50 8.71 5.60 10.24
N PRO A 51 8.78 5.24 11.54
CA PRO A 51 9.20 3.91 11.98
C PRO A 51 8.32 2.75 11.48
N LEU A 52 7.10 3.03 11.02
CA LEU A 52 6.17 2.00 10.53
C LEU A 52 6.45 1.58 9.07
N ARG A 53 7.31 2.33 8.37
CA ARG A 53 7.72 2.04 6.99
C ARG A 53 8.81 0.96 6.97
N ARG A 54 8.63 -0.08 6.15
CA ARG A 54 9.55 -1.23 6.03
C ARG A 54 10.71 -1.00 5.05
N GLY A 55 11.05 0.27 4.78
CA GLY A 55 12.13 0.68 3.89
C GLY A 55 11.68 1.52 2.69
N PRO A 56 12.64 1.97 1.84
CA PRO A 56 12.38 2.95 0.79
C PRO A 56 11.30 2.56 -0.23
N GLY A 57 11.19 1.28 -0.55
CA GLY A 57 10.25 0.74 -1.53
C GLY A 57 8.99 0.12 -0.93
N ASP A 58 8.66 0.40 0.33
CA ASP A 58 7.51 -0.20 1.01
C ASP A 58 6.20 0.11 0.24
N PRO A 59 5.56 -0.90 -0.38
CA PRO A 59 4.33 -0.68 -1.14
C PRO A 59 3.12 -0.42 -0.22
N THR A 60 3.27 -0.66 1.09
CA THR A 60 2.23 -0.48 2.09
C THR A 60 2.29 0.88 2.78
N PHE A 61 3.25 1.74 2.43
CA PHE A 61 3.44 3.06 3.03
C PHE A 61 3.83 4.10 1.97
N ARG A 62 3.10 5.21 1.87
CA ARG A 62 3.43 6.30 0.94
C ARG A 62 3.11 7.67 1.52
N THR A 63 4.08 8.58 1.49
CA THR A 63 3.85 10.00 1.74
C THR A 63 3.52 10.70 0.43
N THR A 64 2.50 11.55 0.42
CA THR A 64 2.10 12.35 -0.75
C THR A 64 2.53 13.82 -0.60
N PRO A 65 2.64 14.58 -1.71
CA PRO A 65 3.09 15.98 -1.67
C PRO A 65 2.20 16.92 -0.85
N ASP A 66 0.94 16.56 -0.63
CA ASP A 66 -0.02 17.26 0.25
C ASP A 66 0.22 16.98 1.75
N GLY A 67 1.33 16.32 2.10
CA GLY A 67 1.70 15.96 3.47
C GLY A 67 0.97 14.74 4.03
N SER A 68 0.07 14.12 3.26
CA SER A 68 -0.68 12.96 3.75
C SER A 68 0.16 11.69 3.75
N VAL A 69 -0.16 10.79 4.67
CA VAL A 69 0.46 9.46 4.77
C VAL A 69 -0.58 8.39 4.49
N TRP A 70 -0.32 7.59 3.44
CA TRP A 70 -1.09 6.43 3.06
C TRP A 70 -0.49 5.16 3.64
N ARG A 71 -1.33 4.33 4.25
CA ARG A 71 -0.92 3.03 4.81
C ARG A 71 -1.93 1.94 4.53
N ALA A 72 -1.46 0.76 4.12
CA ALA A 72 -2.27 -0.45 4.17
C ALA A 72 -2.28 -1.01 5.59
N SER A 73 -3.46 -1.34 6.12
CA SER A 73 -3.66 -1.85 7.48
C SER A 73 -4.66 -3.00 7.50
N ARG A 74 -4.54 -3.88 8.50
CA ARG A 74 -5.57 -4.88 8.79
C ARG A 74 -6.59 -4.25 9.73
N THR A 75 -7.87 -4.36 9.40
CA THR A 75 -8.99 -3.93 10.25
C THR A 75 -9.88 -5.13 10.58
N PRO A 76 -10.77 -5.04 11.58
CA PRO A 76 -11.75 -6.10 11.85
C PRO A 76 -12.65 -6.43 10.65
N LEU A 77 -12.84 -5.48 9.73
CA LEU A 77 -13.63 -5.65 8.50
C LEU A 77 -12.78 -6.15 7.31
N GLY A 78 -11.51 -6.50 7.56
CA GLY A 78 -10.55 -6.93 6.55
C GLY A 78 -9.48 -5.87 6.21
N PRO A 79 -8.69 -6.10 5.15
CA PRO A 79 -7.66 -5.16 4.72
C PRO A 79 -8.27 -3.82 4.30
N GLY A 80 -7.68 -2.73 4.77
CA GLY A 80 -8.10 -1.37 4.44
C GLY A 80 -6.92 -0.45 4.22
N THR A 81 -7.19 0.67 3.55
CA THR A 81 -6.20 1.73 3.34
C THR A 81 -6.58 2.92 4.20
N LEU A 82 -5.62 3.43 4.98
CA LEU A 82 -5.74 4.62 5.81
C LEU A 82 -4.99 5.78 5.15
N ARG A 83 -5.62 6.95 5.12
CA ARG A 83 -4.96 8.25 4.86
C ARG A 83 -5.04 9.07 6.15
N VAL A 84 -3.90 9.56 6.60
CA VAL A 84 -3.77 10.55 7.69
C VAL A 84 -3.24 11.83 7.09
#